data_AF-A0A954D2C1-F1
#
_entry.id   AF-A0A954D2C1-F1
#
_cell.length_a   1.000
_cell.length_b   1.000
_cell.length_c   1.000
_cell.angle_alpha   90.00
_cell.angle_beta   90.00
_cell.angle_gamma   90.00
#
_symmetry.space_group_name_H-M   'P 1'
#
loop_
_entity.id
_entity.type
_entity.pdbx_description
1 polymer ?
#
loop_
_entity_poly.entity_id
_entity_poly.type
_entity_poly.pdbx_seq_one_letter_code
_entity_poly.pdbx_strand_id
1 'polypeptide(L)'
;MTLRSARPATFPARAGLILLLGAVLPPLAGQGLHIGPQPPDPGARTIRPSRPVPPTRGLTIQSLAISVRVVDGIATTTLAQVYHNAGPTPAEATWLLPLPADASADGFTMTMNGRQVDGEVLDARRARGVYESIVRRRRDPGLLEYMGTGCLRARVFPIPARGEMRVEVRYRQILPETSGRFRWWFPVRAATAHGNAPQRIGLDLQIESRRPIRNVYSPNAGLDVVRRSDHSARASLELHGTRRPPRDFEVHYGTSDQTFGLDVLTYRQPGRDGYFLMLVAPQLAWNDRQRLPKCIQFVLDTSGSMSGKKIEQARGALRYFLGSLDERDTFNVIPFATDARPLFPAPRMATAQNVGRARELAAGLEARGGTNIAAALTAALQKSSGTDDVDRVRMTVFLTDGLPTV
;
A
#
# COMPACT_ATOMS: atom_id res chain seq x y z
N MET A 1 -25.49 54.61 -13.98
CA MET A 1 -26.41 54.39 -15.12
C MET A 1 -25.52 53.93 -16.27
N THR A 2 -25.44 52.68 -16.70
CA THR A 2 -26.46 51.63 -16.90
C THR A 2 -25.75 50.27 -16.91
N LEU A 3 -26.22 49.35 -16.06
CA LEU A 3 -25.87 47.92 -16.08
C LEU A 3 -26.56 47.25 -17.27
N ARG A 4 -25.83 46.49 -18.09
CA ARG A 4 -26.41 45.51 -19.02
C ARG A 4 -26.22 44.11 -18.45
N SER A 5 -27.35 43.50 -18.09
CA SER A 5 -27.50 42.14 -17.60
C SER A 5 -27.22 41.10 -18.69
N ALA A 6 -26.29 40.18 -18.45
CA ALA A 6 -26.16 38.94 -19.21
C ALA A 6 -27.02 37.85 -18.56
N ARG A 7 -27.88 37.21 -19.37
CA ARG A 7 -28.80 36.13 -18.96
C ARG A 7 -28.04 34.84 -18.61
N PRO A 8 -28.52 34.01 -17.68
CA PRO A 8 -27.95 32.70 -17.41
C PRO A 8 -28.30 31.69 -18.51
N ALA A 9 -27.29 30.97 -19.01
CA ALA A 9 -27.48 29.85 -19.93
C ALA A 9 -27.93 28.61 -19.14
N THR A 10 -29.13 28.12 -19.43
CA THR A 10 -29.67 26.84 -18.99
C THR A 10 -29.00 25.69 -19.76
N PHE A 11 -28.27 24.81 -19.06
CA PHE A 11 -27.79 23.54 -19.61
C PHE A 11 -28.84 22.44 -19.39
N PRO A 12 -29.33 21.74 -20.42
CA PRO A 12 -30.15 20.56 -20.22
C PRO A 12 -29.27 19.39 -19.75
N ALA A 13 -29.67 18.78 -18.64
CA ALA A 13 -29.09 17.56 -18.12
C ALA A 13 -29.31 16.39 -19.10
N ARG A 14 -28.23 15.87 -19.68
CA ARG A 14 -28.07 14.50 -20.20
C ARG A 14 -26.65 14.34 -20.75
N ALA A 15 -25.73 13.89 -19.91
CA ALA A 15 -24.43 13.41 -20.35
C ALA A 15 -24.14 12.10 -19.59
N GLY A 16 -24.41 10.98 -20.26
CA GLY A 16 -23.94 9.67 -19.84
C GLY A 16 -22.43 9.58 -20.07
N LEU A 17 -21.68 9.25 -19.03
CA LEU A 17 -20.25 9.00 -19.10
C LEU A 17 -20.03 7.58 -19.66
N ILE A 18 -19.67 7.48 -20.94
CA ILE A 18 -19.20 6.22 -21.55
C ILE A 18 -17.69 6.14 -21.32
N LEU A 19 -17.26 5.21 -20.48
CA LEU A 19 -15.85 4.88 -20.28
C LEU A 19 -15.49 3.73 -21.25
N LEU A 20 -14.84 4.06 -22.37
CA LEU A 20 -14.29 3.10 -23.32
C LEU A 20 -12.88 2.70 -22.88
N LEU A 21 -12.74 1.53 -22.24
CA LEU A 21 -11.43 0.90 -22.01
C LEU A 21 -11.07 0.05 -23.24
N GLY A 22 -10.40 0.67 -24.21
CA GLY A 22 -9.74 -0.05 -25.30
C GLY A 22 -8.33 -0.45 -24.87
N ALA A 23 -8.12 -1.71 -24.46
CA ALA A 23 -6.80 -2.26 -24.26
C ALA A 23 -6.29 -2.86 -25.58
N VAL A 24 -5.45 -2.12 -26.31
CA VAL A 24 -4.54 -2.69 -27.30
C VAL A 24 -3.14 -2.63 -26.70
N LEU A 25 -2.67 -3.75 -26.17
CA LEU A 25 -1.29 -3.91 -25.72
C LEU A 25 -0.44 -4.42 -26.90
N PRO A 26 0.55 -3.67 -27.39
CA PRO A 26 1.66 -4.26 -28.11
C PRO A 26 2.66 -4.89 -27.12
N PRO A 27 3.47 -5.88 -27.52
CA PRO A 27 4.44 -6.51 -26.65
C PRO A 27 5.63 -5.57 -26.46
N LEU A 28 5.77 -4.97 -25.28
CA LEU A 28 6.97 -4.21 -24.93
C LEU A 28 7.97 -5.13 -24.23
N ALA A 29 8.88 -5.65 -25.03
CA ALA A 29 10.19 -6.07 -24.58
C ALA A 29 10.97 -4.85 -24.07
N GLY A 30 11.50 -4.95 -22.85
CA GLY A 30 12.75 -4.33 -22.41
C GLY A 30 12.86 -2.80 -22.28
N GLN A 31 13.42 -2.41 -21.12
CA GLN A 31 14.25 -1.22 -20.84
C GLN A 31 13.59 0.03 -20.25
N GLY A 32 14.17 0.47 -19.12
CA GLY A 32 14.38 1.89 -18.83
C GLY A 32 13.55 2.48 -17.69
N LEU A 33 14.03 2.39 -16.44
CA LEU A 33 13.57 3.26 -15.36
C LEU A 33 14.07 4.69 -15.64
N HIS A 34 13.22 5.58 -16.16
CA HIS A 34 13.56 6.98 -16.35
C HIS A 34 13.49 7.71 -15.00
N ILE A 35 14.65 7.87 -14.34
CA ILE A 35 14.78 8.70 -13.13
C ILE A 35 14.83 10.17 -13.58
N GLY A 36 13.67 10.84 -13.55
CA GLY A 36 13.62 12.29 -13.71
C GLY A 36 14.30 13.04 -12.55
N PRO A 37 14.86 14.24 -12.77
CA PRO A 37 15.48 15.02 -11.72
C PRO A 37 14.44 15.41 -10.66
N GLN A 38 14.81 15.18 -9.40
CA GLN A 38 13.99 15.42 -8.22
C GLN A 38 13.57 16.91 -8.13
N PRO A 39 12.32 17.23 -7.76
CA PRO A 39 11.92 18.61 -7.47
C PRO A 39 12.78 19.15 -6.31
N PRO A 40 13.21 20.41 -6.35
CA PRO A 40 13.76 21.05 -5.16
C PRO A 40 12.67 21.11 -4.09
N ASP A 41 13.04 20.65 -2.89
CA ASP A 41 12.20 20.59 -1.70
C ASP A 41 11.77 22.03 -1.31
N PRO A 42 10.47 22.40 -1.33
CA PRO A 42 10.03 23.78 -1.09
C PRO A 42 10.23 24.30 0.34
N GLY A 43 10.89 23.55 1.22
CA GLY A 43 11.12 23.96 2.61
C GLY A 43 12.28 23.27 3.33
N ALA A 44 13.05 22.38 2.70
CA ALA A 44 14.19 21.78 3.36
C ALA A 44 15.35 22.78 3.44
N ARG A 45 15.47 23.46 4.58
CA ARG A 45 16.78 23.94 5.03
C ARG A 45 17.70 22.72 5.08
N THR A 46 18.59 22.59 4.11
CA THR A 46 19.62 21.57 4.09
C THR A 46 20.43 21.69 5.37
N ILE A 47 20.21 20.76 6.30
CA ILE A 47 21.08 20.56 7.46
C ILE A 47 22.43 20.12 6.88
N ARG A 48 23.38 21.04 6.77
CA ARG A 48 24.79 20.65 6.64
C ARG A 48 25.27 20.34 8.06
N PRO A 49 25.43 19.06 8.45
CA PRO A 49 26.00 18.76 9.75
C PRO A 49 27.38 19.41 9.84
N SER A 50 27.68 20.01 10.99
CA SER A 50 29.03 20.45 11.35
C SER A 50 30.03 19.31 11.13
N ARG A 51 31.24 19.68 10.69
CA ARG A 51 32.39 18.80 10.39
C ARG A 51 32.36 17.51 11.24
N PRO A 52 32.38 16.31 10.62
CA PRO A 52 32.27 15.05 11.35
C PRO A 52 33.41 14.93 12.37
N VAL A 53 33.05 14.76 13.65
CA VAL A 53 34.00 14.38 14.70
C VAL A 53 34.50 12.96 14.36
N PRO A 54 35.82 12.69 14.39
CA PRO A 54 36.34 11.37 14.11
C PRO A 54 35.67 10.34 15.03
N PRO A 55 35.25 9.17 14.53
CA PRO A 55 34.70 8.13 15.37
C PRO A 55 35.73 7.71 16.42
N THR A 56 35.33 7.67 17.69
CA THR A 56 36.11 7.08 18.78
C THR A 56 36.43 5.65 18.39
N ARG A 57 37.72 5.29 18.27
CA ARG A 57 38.15 3.94 17.87
C ARG A 57 37.44 2.89 18.75
N GLY A 58 36.75 1.94 18.12
CA GLY A 58 36.05 0.85 18.81
C GLY A 58 34.58 1.09 19.13
N LEU A 59 34.03 2.30 18.90
CA LEU A 59 32.60 2.58 19.10
C LEU A 59 31.79 2.26 17.83
N THR A 60 30.78 1.40 17.95
CA THR A 60 29.87 1.04 16.88
C THR A 60 28.42 1.25 17.28
N ILE A 61 27.57 1.50 16.29
CA ILE A 61 26.11 1.51 16.46
C ILE A 61 25.62 0.12 16.05
N GLN A 62 25.11 -0.65 17.02
CA GLN A 62 24.58 -1.99 16.75
C GLN A 62 23.20 -1.92 16.10
N SER A 63 22.29 -1.10 16.66
CA SER A 63 20.94 -1.02 16.13
C SER A 63 20.29 0.34 16.29
N LEU A 64 19.35 0.64 15.38
CA LEU A 64 18.37 1.72 15.47
C LEU A 64 16.97 1.11 15.31
N ALA A 65 16.16 1.17 16.35
CA ALA A 65 14.77 0.75 16.32
C ALA A 65 13.85 1.97 16.32
N ILE A 66 12.93 2.03 15.36
CA ILE A 66 11.96 3.10 15.16
C ILE A 66 10.58 2.48 15.36
N SER A 67 9.95 2.73 16.52
CA SER A 67 8.60 2.27 16.82
C SER A 67 7.64 3.44 16.76
N VAL A 68 6.59 3.32 15.96
CA VAL A 68 5.64 4.41 15.70
C VAL A 68 4.23 3.90 15.95
N ARG A 69 3.49 4.59 16.81
CA ARG A 69 2.05 4.38 16.98
C ARG A 69 1.31 5.62 16.51
N VAL A 70 0.51 5.46 15.47
CA VAL A 70 -0.34 6.51 14.91
C VAL A 70 -1.77 6.25 15.32
N VAL A 71 -2.40 7.22 15.98
CA VAL A 71 -3.83 7.20 16.30
C VAL A 71 -4.45 8.48 15.75
N ASP A 72 -5.35 8.34 14.78
CA ASP A 72 -6.09 9.46 14.18
C ASP A 72 -5.19 10.64 13.74
N GLY A 73 -4.05 10.34 13.09
CA GLY A 73 -3.12 11.35 12.59
C GLY A 73 -2.11 11.87 13.62
N ILE A 74 -2.16 11.41 14.87
CA ILE A 74 -1.17 11.74 15.90
C ILE A 74 -0.17 10.58 16.00
N ALA A 75 1.08 10.82 15.65
CA ALA A 75 2.14 9.82 15.72
C ALA A 75 2.96 9.99 17.00
N THR A 76 3.03 8.95 17.81
CA THR A 76 4.01 8.79 18.89
C THR A 76 5.14 7.92 18.37
N THR A 77 6.34 8.49 18.26
CA THR A 77 7.54 7.80 17.79
C THR A 77 8.50 7.60 18.95
N THR A 78 8.88 6.34 19.19
CA THR A 78 9.97 5.95 20.07
C THR A 78 11.16 5.52 19.24
N LEU A 79 12.30 6.16 19.47
CA LEU A 79 13.56 5.79 18.84
C LEU A 79 14.48 5.21 19.89
N ALA A 80 15.06 4.07 19.59
CA ALA A 80 16.06 3.47 20.44
C ALA A 80 17.31 3.09 19.65
N GLN A 81 18.45 3.56 20.14
CA GLN A 81 19.75 3.29 19.53
C GLN A 81 20.67 2.60 20.52
N VAL A 82 21.33 1.53 20.06
CA VAL A 82 22.28 0.77 20.89
C VAL A 82 23.69 1.02 20.39
N TYR A 83 24.54 1.50 21.29
CA TYR A 83 25.97 1.66 21.09
C TYR A 83 26.72 0.50 21.73
N HIS A 84 27.80 0.06 21.09
CA HIS A 84 28.75 -0.91 21.64
C HIS A 84 30.16 -0.34 21.58
N ASN A 85 30.86 -0.37 22.70
CA ASN A 85 32.24 0.08 22.81
C ASN A 85 33.17 -1.13 22.94
N ALA A 86 33.84 -1.50 21.85
CA ALA A 86 34.84 -2.56 21.83
C ALA A 86 36.18 -2.15 22.48
N GLY A 87 36.35 -0.87 22.82
CA GLY A 87 37.56 -0.32 23.41
C GLY A 87 37.77 -0.72 24.88
N PRO A 88 39.02 -0.63 25.36
CA PRO A 88 39.37 -0.96 26.75
C PRO A 88 39.04 0.18 27.74
N THR A 89 38.63 1.35 27.26
CA THR A 89 38.29 2.52 28.09
C THR A 89 36.86 2.98 27.82
N PRO A 90 36.19 3.64 28.79
CA PRO A 90 34.89 4.26 28.55
C PRO A 90 34.95 5.26 27.40
N ALA A 91 33.88 5.32 26.61
CA ALA A 91 33.75 6.20 25.46
C ALA A 91 32.59 7.20 25.64
N GLU A 92 32.62 8.26 24.84
CA GLU A 92 31.53 9.22 24.68
C GLU A 92 31.00 9.14 23.23
N ALA A 93 29.70 9.32 23.06
CA ALA A 93 29.08 9.51 21.75
C ALA A 93 28.21 10.77 21.75
N THR A 94 28.14 11.43 20.59
CA THR A 94 27.12 12.46 20.34
C THR A 94 25.96 11.81 19.59
N TRP A 95 24.77 11.87 20.19
CA TRP A 95 23.55 11.43 19.55
C TRP A 95 22.79 12.63 19.02
N LEU A 96 22.47 12.62 17.72
CA LEU A 96 21.68 13.66 17.06
C LEU A 96 20.38 13.09 16.55
N LEU A 97 19.29 13.74 16.91
CA LEU A 97 17.96 13.43 16.44
C LEU A 97 17.35 14.66 15.76
N PRO A 98 17.22 14.67 14.43
CA PRO A 98 16.39 15.64 13.77
C PRO A 98 14.93 15.39 14.14
N LEU A 99 14.27 16.43 14.62
CA LEU A 99 12.86 16.45 14.94
C LEU A 99 12.07 17.19 13.84
N PRO A 100 10.89 16.68 13.48
CA PRO A 100 9.87 17.45 12.76
C PRO A 100 9.56 18.79 13.46
N ALA A 101 9.17 19.81 12.70
CA ALA A 101 8.90 21.14 13.25
C ALA A 101 7.80 21.13 14.33
N ASP A 102 6.78 20.27 14.15
CA ASP A 102 5.63 20.15 15.04
C ASP A 102 5.80 19.02 16.08
N ALA A 103 7.03 18.49 16.24
CA ALA A 103 7.30 17.43 17.19
C ALA A 103 7.62 17.97 18.59
N SER A 104 7.02 17.35 19.61
CA SER A 104 7.34 17.57 21.02
C SER A 104 7.92 16.28 21.61
N ALA A 105 9.15 16.35 22.12
CA ALA A 105 9.77 15.24 22.84
C ALA A 105 9.34 15.26 24.31
N ASP A 106 8.99 14.11 24.86
CA ASP A 106 8.42 13.99 26.21
C ASP A 106 9.05 12.88 27.05
N GLY A 107 10.13 12.26 26.58
CA GLY A 107 10.91 11.31 27.36
C GLY A 107 12.27 11.02 26.72
N PHE A 108 13.30 10.92 27.55
CA PHE A 108 14.64 10.49 27.17
C PHE A 108 15.19 9.58 28.27
N THR A 109 15.63 8.38 27.90
CA THR A 109 16.13 7.39 28.86
C THR A 109 17.41 6.77 28.32
N MET A 110 18.41 6.66 29.20
CA MET A 110 19.65 5.95 28.93
C MET A 110 19.71 4.69 29.77
N THR A 111 19.97 3.54 29.16
CA THR A 111 20.08 2.26 29.86
C THR A 111 21.49 1.71 29.73
N MET A 112 22.14 1.50 30.88
CA MET A 112 23.47 0.92 31.00
C MET A 112 23.41 -0.31 31.92
N ASN A 113 23.81 -1.48 31.43
CA ASN A 113 23.80 -2.74 32.20
C ASN A 113 22.44 -3.01 32.88
N GLY A 114 21.33 -2.71 32.21
CA GLY A 114 19.97 -2.89 32.73
C GLY A 114 19.49 -1.81 33.71
N ARG A 115 20.33 -0.84 34.11
CA ARG A 115 19.91 0.31 34.91
C ARG A 115 19.51 1.48 34.02
N GLN A 116 18.29 1.97 34.21
CA GLN A 116 17.76 3.14 33.52
C GLN A 116 18.16 4.42 34.26
N VAL A 117 18.55 5.43 33.50
CA VAL A 117 18.76 6.80 33.92
C VAL A 117 17.86 7.66 33.05
N ASP A 118 16.84 8.25 33.67
CA ASP A 118 15.98 9.20 32.98
C ASP A 118 16.71 10.53 32.82
N GLY A 119 16.68 11.10 31.62
CA GLY A 119 17.14 12.45 31.37
C GLY A 119 15.97 13.42 31.25
N GLU A 120 16.18 14.63 31.74
CA GLU A 120 15.19 15.69 31.66
C GLU A 120 15.18 16.30 30.25
N VAL A 121 14.01 16.32 29.61
CA VAL A 121 13.80 16.98 28.32
C VAL A 121 13.46 18.45 28.56
N LEU A 122 14.40 19.35 28.31
CA LEU A 122 14.22 20.78 28.52
C LEU A 122 13.65 21.48 27.27
N ASP A 123 12.71 22.42 27.49
CA ASP A 123 12.13 23.25 26.43
C ASP A 123 13.17 24.20 25.80
N ALA A 124 13.11 24.33 24.47
CA ALA A 124 13.95 25.17 23.62
C ALA A 124 14.12 26.63 24.07
N ARG A 125 13.09 27.24 24.70
CA ARG A 125 13.13 28.64 25.16
C ARG A 125 13.64 28.80 26.60
N ARG A 126 13.53 27.75 27.43
CA ARG A 126 14.00 27.74 28.84
C ARG A 126 15.44 27.24 29.00
N ALA A 127 15.96 26.52 28.01
CA ALA A 127 17.25 25.83 28.09
C ALA A 127 18.51 26.71 28.04
N ARG A 128 18.44 28.04 27.87
CA ARG A 128 19.67 28.87 27.84
C ARG A 128 20.05 29.44 29.20
N GLY A 129 19.08 29.89 30.00
CA GLY A 129 19.33 30.55 31.30
C GLY A 129 19.55 29.60 32.48
N VAL A 130 18.91 28.42 32.46
CA VAL A 130 19.06 27.38 33.51
C VAL A 130 20.32 26.51 33.26
N TYR A 131 20.76 26.41 32.00
CA TYR A 131 21.85 25.55 31.56
C TYR A 131 23.24 26.03 32.01
N GLU A 132 23.52 27.33 31.94
CA GLU A 132 24.82 27.88 32.33
C GLU A 132 25.08 27.82 33.84
N SER A 133 24.02 27.80 34.66
CA SER A 133 24.12 27.77 36.13
C SER A 133 24.28 26.35 36.71
N ILE A 134 23.76 25.32 36.02
CA ILE A 134 23.80 23.92 36.49
C ILE A 134 25.04 23.17 35.96
N VAL A 135 25.41 23.35 34.69
CA VAL A 135 26.44 22.51 34.02
C VAL A 135 27.87 22.80 34.49
N ARG A 136 28.11 23.92 35.20
CA ARG A 136 29.43 24.22 35.77
C ARG A 136 29.80 23.39 37.00
N ARG A 137 28.90 22.56 37.55
CA ARG A 137 29.11 21.97 38.88
C ARG A 137 29.27 20.45 39.00
N ARG A 138 28.91 19.60 38.03
CA ARG A 138 29.38 18.18 37.94
C ARG A 138 28.72 17.41 36.79
N ARG A 139 29.37 16.29 36.45
CA ARG A 139 29.03 15.26 35.47
C ARG A 139 27.59 14.74 35.61
N ASP A 140 26.71 15.08 34.68
CA ASP A 140 25.41 14.42 34.52
C ASP A 140 25.38 13.61 33.20
N PRO A 141 25.13 12.29 33.25
CA PRO A 141 25.29 11.39 32.11
C PRO A 141 24.17 11.46 31.05
N GLY A 142 23.19 12.35 31.15
CA GLY A 142 21.95 12.27 30.36
C GLY A 142 21.28 13.60 30.01
N LEU A 143 22.05 14.64 29.70
CA LEU A 143 21.47 15.93 29.30
C LEU A 143 21.12 15.95 27.80
N LEU A 144 19.84 16.17 27.51
CA LEU A 144 19.32 16.38 26.15
C LEU A 144 19.18 17.87 25.87
N GLU A 145 19.93 18.37 24.89
CA GLU A 145 19.99 19.77 24.50
C GLU A 145 19.22 20.00 23.19
N TYR A 146 18.29 20.96 23.17
CA TYR A 146 17.65 21.42 21.93
C TYR A 146 18.55 22.43 21.21
N MET A 147 18.93 22.15 19.96
CA MET A 147 19.88 22.99 19.21
C MET A 147 19.26 24.21 18.49
N GLY A 148 17.99 24.53 18.71
CA GLY A 148 17.34 25.72 18.12
C GLY A 148 16.86 25.54 16.67
N THR A 149 17.08 24.37 16.05
CA THR A 149 16.80 24.13 14.61
C THR A 149 16.04 22.82 14.35
N GLY A 150 15.13 22.41 15.23
CA GLY A 150 14.41 21.13 15.07
C GLY A 150 15.35 19.93 15.17
N CYS A 151 16.31 19.97 16.11
CA CYS A 151 17.22 18.87 16.35
C CYS A 151 17.53 18.78 17.85
N LEU A 152 17.44 17.57 18.39
CA LEU A 152 17.88 17.24 19.73
C LEU A 152 19.29 16.66 19.67
N ARG A 153 20.13 17.09 20.61
CA ARG A 153 21.48 16.56 20.81
C ARG A 153 21.59 15.99 22.22
N ALA A 154 21.97 14.73 22.35
CA ALA A 154 22.39 14.16 23.64
C ALA A 154 23.89 13.86 23.61
N ARG A 155 24.55 14.07 24.75
CA ARG A 155 25.87 13.50 25.01
C ARG A 155 25.69 12.19 25.77
N VAL A 156 26.12 11.11 25.15
CA VAL A 156 25.97 9.74 25.65
C VAL A 156 27.29 9.37 26.31
N PHE A 157 27.36 9.49 27.64
CA PHE A 157 28.55 9.20 28.42
C PHE A 157 28.21 8.78 29.85
N PRO A 158 28.95 7.82 30.46
CA PRO A 158 29.96 6.98 29.85
C PRO A 158 29.36 5.76 29.15
N ILE A 159 29.84 5.43 27.95
CA ILE A 159 29.61 4.12 27.33
C ILE A 159 30.71 3.18 27.87
N PRO A 160 30.39 2.16 28.68
CA PRO A 160 31.41 1.36 29.37
C PRO A 160 32.40 0.69 28.41
N ALA A 161 33.63 0.47 28.88
CA ALA A 161 34.60 -0.36 28.16
C ALA A 161 34.04 -1.77 27.95
N ARG A 162 34.13 -2.31 26.73
CA ARG A 162 33.57 -3.62 26.36
C ARG A 162 32.08 -3.77 26.69
N GLY A 163 31.35 -2.66 26.74
CA GLY A 163 29.95 -2.62 27.15
C GLY A 163 29.05 -1.90 26.16
N GLU A 164 27.78 -1.88 26.50
CA GLU A 164 26.72 -1.30 25.67
C GLU A 164 25.99 -0.17 26.40
N MET A 165 25.43 0.74 25.59
CA MET A 165 24.55 1.80 26.06
C MET A 165 23.35 1.88 25.11
N ARG A 166 22.14 1.75 25.66
CA ARG A 166 20.90 1.99 24.92
C ARG A 166 20.41 3.39 25.24
N VAL A 167 20.15 4.17 24.20
CA VAL A 167 19.61 5.52 24.30
C VAL A 167 18.23 5.52 23.65
N GLU A 168 17.23 6.01 24.37
CA GLU A 168 15.85 6.04 23.93
C GLU A 168 15.27 7.44 24.05
N VAL A 169 14.48 7.86 23.07
CA VAL A 169 13.66 9.07 23.14
C VAL A 169 12.27 8.77 22.63
N ARG A 170 11.29 9.47 23.21
CA ARG A 170 9.93 9.50 22.69
C ARG A 170 9.56 10.91 22.32
N TYR A 171 8.91 11.06 21.17
CA TYR A 171 8.30 12.30 20.75
C TYR A 171 6.94 12.06 20.11
N ARG A 172 6.10 13.08 20.12
CA ARG A 172 4.80 13.11 19.45
C ARG A 172 4.80 14.17 18.36
N GLN A 173 4.11 13.89 17.26
CA GLN A 173 3.88 14.83 16.17
C GLN A 173 2.45 14.68 15.62
N ILE A 174 1.92 15.76 15.07
CA ILE A 174 0.73 15.72 14.21
C ILE A 174 1.20 15.45 12.79
N LEU A 175 0.61 14.45 12.12
CA LEU A 175 0.97 14.11 10.74
C LEU A 175 0.30 15.08 9.77
N PRO A 176 1.04 15.65 8.80
CA PRO A 176 0.45 16.41 7.72
C PRO A 176 -0.61 15.59 6.99
N GLU A 177 -1.80 16.16 6.87
CA GLU A 177 -2.95 15.59 6.18
C GLU A 177 -3.23 16.40 4.90
N THR A 178 -3.55 15.70 3.81
CA THR A 178 -4.01 16.34 2.58
C THR A 178 -5.03 15.43 1.92
N SER A 179 -6.31 15.83 1.93
CA SER A 179 -7.41 15.13 1.25
C SER A 179 -7.57 13.66 1.69
N GLY A 180 -7.55 13.41 3.00
CA GLY A 180 -7.68 12.09 3.62
C GLY A 180 -6.38 11.29 3.71
N ARG A 181 -5.27 11.81 3.16
CA ARG A 181 -3.95 11.16 3.18
C ARG A 181 -3.04 11.79 4.21
N PHE A 182 -2.46 10.95 5.06
CA PHE A 182 -1.46 11.34 6.04
C PHE A 182 -0.06 10.91 5.58
N ARG A 183 0.93 11.74 5.92
CA ARG A 183 2.35 11.46 5.65
C ARG A 183 3.15 11.39 6.94
N TRP A 184 3.74 10.23 7.22
CA TRP A 184 4.80 10.08 8.22
C TRP A 184 6.16 10.10 7.53
N TRP A 185 7.12 10.82 8.08
CA TRP A 185 8.47 10.94 7.54
C TRP A 185 9.51 10.92 8.65
N PHE A 186 10.64 10.26 8.41
CA PHE A 186 11.75 10.19 9.34
C PHE A 186 13.12 10.34 8.64
N PRO A 187 13.95 11.32 9.03
CA PRO A 187 15.26 11.60 8.44
C PRO A 187 16.35 10.63 8.89
N VAL A 188 16.21 9.34 8.54
CA VAL A 188 17.14 8.27 8.95
C VAL A 188 18.59 8.57 8.54
N ARG A 189 18.82 9.28 7.43
CA ARG A 189 20.17 9.64 6.98
C ARG A 189 20.86 10.59 7.96
N ALA A 190 20.12 11.58 8.45
CA ALA A 190 20.64 12.54 9.41
C ALA A 190 20.73 11.93 10.82
N ALA A 191 19.73 11.15 11.24
CA ALA A 191 19.73 10.45 12.54
C ALA A 191 20.90 9.46 12.67
N THR A 192 21.32 8.85 11.56
CA THR A 192 22.47 7.95 11.57
C THR A 192 23.79 8.68 11.30
N ALA A 193 23.82 9.95 10.90
CA ALA A 193 24.98 10.65 10.31
C ALA A 193 26.26 10.61 11.17
N HIS A 194 26.11 10.55 12.48
CA HIS A 194 27.21 10.56 13.43
C HIS A 194 27.62 9.14 13.85
N GLY A 195 28.89 8.80 13.63
CA GLY A 195 29.43 7.47 13.88
C GLY A 195 29.32 6.51 12.69
N ASN A 196 29.51 5.22 12.97
CA ASN A 196 29.38 4.15 11.98
C ASN A 196 27.90 3.91 11.64
N ALA A 197 27.61 3.37 10.45
CA ALA A 197 26.24 2.98 10.13
C ALA A 197 25.74 1.91 11.12
N PRO A 198 24.47 1.95 11.55
CA PRO A 198 23.88 0.89 12.36
C PRO A 198 24.00 -0.45 11.64
N GLN A 199 24.27 -1.54 12.37
CA GLN A 199 24.27 -2.90 11.79
C GLN A 199 22.85 -3.40 11.49
N ARG A 200 21.87 -2.89 12.22
CA ARG A 200 20.44 -3.16 12.03
C ARG A 200 19.62 -1.88 12.14
N ILE A 201 18.68 -1.68 11.22
CA ILE A 201 17.66 -0.62 11.30
C ILE A 201 16.29 -1.28 11.18
N GLY A 202 15.45 -1.09 12.19
CA GLY A 202 14.07 -1.57 12.21
C GLY A 202 13.08 -0.42 12.23
N LEU A 203 12.04 -0.52 11.42
CA LEU A 203 10.86 0.35 11.46
C LEU A 203 9.63 -0.52 11.75
N ASP A 204 8.89 -0.17 12.79
CA ASP A 204 7.57 -0.72 13.11
C ASP A 204 6.57 0.42 13.23
N LEU A 205 5.60 0.48 12.32
CA LEU A 205 4.59 1.53 12.29
C LEU A 205 3.20 0.90 12.41
N GLN A 206 2.51 1.23 13.50
CA GLN A 206 1.16 0.76 13.80
C GLN A 206 0.20 1.94 13.60
N ILE A 207 -0.84 1.72 12.81
CA ILE A 207 -1.84 2.74 12.45
C ILE A 207 -3.18 2.29 13.01
N GLU A 208 -3.82 3.20 13.75
CA GLU A 208 -5.21 3.11 14.19
C GLU A 208 -5.95 4.36 13.71
N SER A 209 -7.13 4.17 13.11
CA SER A 209 -7.95 5.29 12.64
C SER A 209 -9.44 5.02 12.79
N ARG A 210 -10.19 6.05 13.19
CA ARG A 210 -11.66 6.05 13.20
C ARG A 210 -12.25 5.89 11.81
N ARG A 211 -11.63 6.51 10.81
CA ARG A 211 -12.02 6.34 9.41
C ARG A 211 -11.35 5.09 8.86
N PRO A 212 -12.01 4.32 8.00
CA PRO A 212 -11.36 3.16 7.42
C PRO A 212 -10.08 3.56 6.68
N ILE A 213 -8.97 2.91 7.03
CA ILE A 213 -7.70 2.98 6.32
C ILE A 213 -7.96 2.44 4.91
N ARG A 214 -7.35 2.96 3.85
CA ARG A 214 -7.60 2.47 2.49
C ARG A 214 -6.34 1.97 1.82
N ASN A 215 -5.26 2.72 1.94
CA ASN A 215 -3.95 2.35 1.48
C ASN A 215 -2.91 2.65 2.57
N VAL A 216 -1.83 1.89 2.56
CA VAL A 216 -0.60 2.17 3.31
C VAL A 216 0.55 1.82 2.37
N TYR A 217 1.44 2.74 2.09
CA TYR A 217 2.57 2.51 1.20
C TYR A 217 3.75 3.41 1.53
N SER A 218 4.91 3.06 1.00
CA SER A 218 6.09 3.92 1.01
C SER A 218 6.62 4.08 -0.42
N PRO A 219 6.94 5.31 -0.86
CA PRO A 219 7.57 5.53 -2.16
C PRO A 219 9.06 5.15 -2.18
N ASN A 220 9.69 4.96 -1.01
CA ASN A 220 11.15 4.85 -0.89
C ASN A 220 11.63 3.72 0.04
N ALA A 221 10.72 2.97 0.67
CA ALA A 221 11.01 1.84 1.53
C ALA A 221 10.18 0.62 1.13
N GLY A 222 10.81 -0.56 1.09
CA GLY A 222 10.13 -1.84 0.86
C GLY A 222 9.43 -2.31 2.12
N LEU A 223 8.26 -1.75 2.42
CA LEU A 223 7.47 -2.11 3.60
C LEU A 223 6.74 -3.43 3.41
N ASP A 224 6.76 -4.27 4.44
CA ASP A 224 5.77 -5.32 4.63
C ASP A 224 4.54 -4.72 5.34
N VAL A 225 3.36 -4.85 4.74
CA VAL A 225 2.13 -4.21 5.22
C VAL A 225 1.08 -5.27 5.52
N VAL A 226 0.71 -5.35 6.80
CA VAL A 226 -0.35 -6.26 7.28
C VAL A 226 -1.55 -5.44 7.73
N ARG A 227 -2.70 -5.72 7.13
CA ARG A 227 -3.96 -5.08 7.49
C ARG A 227 -4.73 -5.98 8.44
N ARG A 228 -4.94 -5.52 9.68
CA ARG A 228 -5.61 -6.29 10.75
C ARG A 228 -7.13 -6.10 10.72
N SER A 229 -7.58 -4.91 10.32
CA SER A 229 -8.99 -4.59 10.13
C SER A 229 -9.10 -3.38 9.20
N ASP A 230 -10.32 -2.88 8.96
CA ASP A 230 -10.51 -1.62 8.25
C ASP A 230 -9.97 -0.41 9.01
N HIS A 231 -9.74 -0.52 10.31
CA HIS A 231 -9.30 0.56 11.20
C HIS A 231 -7.89 0.37 11.74
N SER A 232 -7.21 -0.73 11.38
CA SER A 232 -5.88 -1.06 11.89
C SER A 232 -4.97 -1.66 10.82
N ALA A 233 -3.77 -1.09 10.70
CA ALA A 233 -2.72 -1.59 9.84
C ALA A 233 -1.36 -1.54 10.54
N ARG A 234 -0.45 -2.44 10.16
CA ARG A 234 0.94 -2.46 10.58
C ARG A 234 1.82 -2.44 9.33
N ALA A 235 2.79 -1.53 9.29
CA ALA A 235 3.81 -1.48 8.28
C ALA A 235 5.18 -1.65 8.92
N SER A 236 6.00 -2.56 8.41
CA SER A 236 7.30 -2.88 8.98
C SER A 236 8.40 -3.01 7.93
N LEU A 237 9.62 -2.73 8.34
CA LEU A 237 10.84 -2.91 7.56
C LEU A 237 11.99 -3.28 8.50
N GLU A 238 12.84 -4.21 8.06
CA GLU A 238 14.12 -4.48 8.69
C GLU A 238 15.25 -4.40 7.64
N LEU A 239 16.28 -3.63 7.95
CA LEU A 239 17.49 -3.50 7.14
C LEU A 239 18.67 -4.04 7.94
N HIS A 240 19.47 -4.88 7.29
CA HIS A 240 20.70 -5.43 7.84
C HIS A 240 21.93 -4.92 7.09
N GLY A 241 23.05 -4.83 7.81
CA GLY A 241 24.36 -4.48 7.25
C GLY A 241 24.78 -3.06 7.57
N THR A 242 26.04 -2.75 7.29
CA THR A 242 26.69 -1.48 7.66
C THR A 242 26.51 -0.38 6.62
N ARG A 243 25.51 -0.48 5.75
CA ARG A 243 25.22 0.54 4.74
C ARG A 243 24.07 1.43 5.19
N ARG A 244 24.29 2.74 5.15
CA ARG A 244 23.25 3.75 5.45
C ARG A 244 22.13 3.68 4.40
N PRO A 245 20.86 3.86 4.80
CA PRO A 245 19.76 3.96 3.84
C PRO A 245 20.02 5.08 2.82
N PRO A 246 19.76 4.84 1.52
CA PRO A 246 20.01 5.84 0.48
C PRO A 246 19.00 7.00 0.53
N ARG A 247 17.84 6.80 1.15
CA ARG A 247 16.74 7.77 1.27
C ARG A 247 16.21 7.75 2.70
N ASP A 248 15.56 8.85 3.07
CA ASP A 248 14.82 8.96 4.34
C ASP A 248 13.55 8.12 4.26
N PHE A 249 13.03 7.69 5.42
CA PHE A 249 11.82 6.87 5.43
C PHE A 249 10.60 7.76 5.30
N GLU A 250 9.68 7.37 4.41
CA GLU A 250 8.42 8.06 4.20
C GLU A 250 7.30 7.03 4.07
N VAL A 251 6.23 7.18 4.83
CA VAL A 251 5.06 6.30 4.82
C VAL A 251 3.82 7.14 4.65
N HIS A 252 3.00 6.78 3.67
CA HIS A 252 1.70 7.38 3.39
C HIS A 252 0.60 6.42 3.77
N TYR A 253 -0.46 6.93 4.38
CA TYR A 253 -1.70 6.18 4.51
C TYR A 253 -2.91 7.08 4.27
N GLY A 254 -3.88 6.56 3.53
CA GLY A 254 -5.13 7.20 3.23
C GLY A 254 -6.26 6.65 4.09
N THR A 255 -7.19 7.52 4.45
CA THR A 255 -8.42 7.18 5.19
C THR A 255 -9.63 7.72 4.45
N SER A 256 -10.69 6.90 4.32
CA SER A 256 -11.92 7.32 3.66
C SER A 256 -13.09 6.44 4.06
N ASP A 257 -14.26 7.06 4.21
CA ASP A 257 -15.52 6.36 4.45
C ASP A 257 -16.12 5.79 3.16
N GLN A 258 -15.59 6.19 1.99
CA GLN A 258 -15.96 5.61 0.71
C GLN A 258 -15.49 4.15 0.61
N THR A 259 -16.23 3.34 -0.16
CA THR A 259 -15.99 1.89 -0.33
C THR A 259 -14.73 1.56 -1.14
N PHE A 260 -14.07 2.57 -1.71
CA PHE A 260 -12.78 2.42 -2.37
C PHE A 260 -11.83 3.53 -1.90
N GLY A 261 -10.55 3.20 -1.77
CA GLY A 261 -9.50 4.18 -1.61
C GLY A 261 -9.13 4.77 -2.95
N LEU A 262 -9.18 6.09 -3.05
CA LEU A 262 -8.59 6.84 -4.15
C LEU A 262 -7.52 7.75 -3.58
N ASP A 263 -6.28 7.58 -4.03
CA ASP A 263 -5.17 8.44 -3.67
C ASP A 263 -4.56 9.02 -4.95
N VAL A 264 -4.46 10.35 -5.01
CA VAL A 264 -3.90 11.05 -6.15
C VAL A 264 -2.70 11.87 -5.69
N LEU A 265 -1.54 11.58 -6.28
CA LEU A 265 -0.32 12.37 -6.14
C LEU A 265 -0.16 13.20 -7.41
N THR A 266 -0.30 14.51 -7.33
CA THR A 266 -0.10 15.42 -8.47
C THR A 266 1.21 16.17 -8.32
N TYR A 267 1.93 16.35 -9.43
CA TYR A 267 3.13 17.18 -9.48
C TYR A 267 3.14 18.02 -10.75
N ARG A 268 3.43 19.32 -10.62
CA ARG A 268 3.58 20.21 -11.77
C ARG A 268 4.64 21.27 -11.51
N GLN A 269 5.60 21.42 -12.42
CA GLN A 269 6.51 22.56 -12.46
C GLN A 269 5.88 23.72 -13.25
N PRO A 270 6.07 24.98 -12.83
CA PRO A 270 5.66 26.13 -13.64
C PRO A 270 6.26 26.05 -15.05
N GLY A 271 5.43 26.27 -16.07
CA GLY A 271 5.85 26.21 -17.48
C GLY A 271 6.04 24.81 -18.07
N ARG A 272 5.70 23.73 -17.32
CA ARG A 272 5.71 22.35 -17.84
C ARG A 272 4.37 21.66 -17.61
N ASP A 273 4.17 20.55 -18.32
CA ASP A 273 3.05 19.65 -18.11
C ASP A 273 3.14 18.99 -16.72
N GLY A 274 1.98 18.75 -16.12
CA GLY A 274 1.86 18.08 -14.84
C GLY A 274 1.76 16.57 -15.01
N TYR A 275 2.16 15.83 -13.98
CA TYR A 275 2.00 14.39 -13.89
C TYR A 275 1.16 14.07 -12.66
N PHE A 276 0.45 12.94 -12.71
CA PHE A 276 -0.20 12.39 -11.53
C PHE A 276 -0.02 10.88 -11.45
N LEU A 277 0.00 10.37 -10.22
CA LEU A 277 -0.16 8.95 -9.91
C LEU A 277 -1.50 8.79 -9.21
N MET A 278 -2.33 7.89 -9.71
CA MET A 278 -3.59 7.51 -9.09
C MET A 278 -3.49 6.08 -8.56
N LEU A 279 -3.67 5.91 -7.27
CA LEU A 279 -3.76 4.60 -6.62
C LEU A 279 -5.22 4.33 -6.29
N VAL A 280 -5.77 3.26 -6.86
CA VAL A 280 -7.13 2.80 -6.57
C VAL A 280 -7.03 1.51 -5.75
N ALA A 281 -7.49 1.57 -4.51
CA ALA A 281 -7.49 0.44 -3.58
C ALA A 281 -8.94 0.02 -3.29
N PRO A 282 -9.49 -0.95 -4.03
CA PRO A 282 -10.82 -1.49 -3.74
C PRO A 282 -10.83 -2.21 -2.39
N GLN A 283 -11.99 -2.30 -1.73
CA GLN A 283 -12.14 -3.10 -0.51
C GLN A 283 -11.82 -4.58 -0.78
N LEU A 284 -10.97 -5.19 0.07
CA LEU A 284 -10.68 -6.62 0.02
C LEU A 284 -11.80 -7.47 0.66
N ALA A 285 -12.62 -6.89 1.53
CA ALA A 285 -13.70 -7.62 2.22
C ALA A 285 -14.96 -7.62 1.35
N TRP A 286 -15.06 -8.62 0.46
CA TRP A 286 -16.30 -8.90 -0.24
C TRP A 286 -17.23 -9.65 0.72
N ASN A 287 -18.25 -8.98 1.25
CA ASN A 287 -19.36 -9.74 1.85
C ASN A 287 -20.08 -10.51 0.72
N ASP A 288 -20.53 -11.75 0.94
CA ASP A 288 -21.22 -12.54 -0.11
C ASP A 288 -22.45 -11.82 -0.70
N ARG A 289 -23.03 -10.87 0.05
CA ARG A 289 -24.11 -9.97 -0.41
C ARG A 289 -23.68 -8.97 -1.50
N GLN A 290 -22.39 -8.72 -1.66
CA GLN A 290 -21.81 -7.78 -2.63
C GLN A 290 -21.26 -8.46 -3.89
N ARG A 291 -21.39 -9.78 -4.03
CA ARG A 291 -21.08 -10.44 -5.31
C ARG A 291 -22.05 -9.92 -6.36
N LEU A 292 -21.50 -9.23 -7.37
CA LEU A 292 -22.28 -8.79 -8.53
C LEU A 292 -22.85 -10.04 -9.22
N PRO A 293 -24.17 -10.09 -9.42
CA PRO A 293 -24.78 -11.21 -10.11
C PRO A 293 -24.23 -11.33 -11.53
N LYS A 294 -24.06 -12.56 -12.01
CA LYS A 294 -23.42 -12.86 -13.30
C LYS A 294 -24.46 -13.38 -14.30
N CYS A 295 -24.17 -13.20 -15.57
CA CYS A 295 -24.83 -13.86 -16.68
C CYS A 295 -23.78 -14.69 -17.42
N ILE A 296 -23.87 -16.02 -17.31
CA ILE A 296 -22.81 -16.94 -17.78
C ILE A 296 -23.31 -17.81 -18.93
N GLN A 297 -22.70 -17.68 -20.11
CA GLN A 297 -22.93 -18.58 -21.24
C GLN A 297 -21.82 -19.63 -21.27
N PHE A 298 -22.14 -20.88 -20.93
CA PHE A 298 -21.20 -22.01 -21.06
C PHE A 298 -21.28 -22.55 -22.48
N VAL A 299 -20.23 -22.36 -23.28
CA VAL A 299 -20.16 -22.81 -24.67
C VAL A 299 -19.20 -23.98 -24.73
N LEU A 300 -19.71 -25.18 -25.03
CA LEU A 300 -18.95 -26.42 -24.92
C LEU A 300 -18.85 -27.12 -26.26
N ASP A 301 -17.63 -27.42 -26.66
CA ASP A 301 -17.35 -28.24 -27.82
C ASP A 301 -17.71 -29.69 -27.56
N THR A 302 -18.52 -30.25 -28.45
CA THR A 302 -18.90 -31.66 -28.48
C THR A 302 -18.53 -32.29 -29.82
N SER A 303 -17.56 -31.74 -30.55
CA SER A 303 -17.04 -32.29 -31.79
C SER A 303 -16.36 -33.66 -31.59
N GLY A 304 -16.14 -34.40 -32.67
CA GLY A 304 -15.54 -35.74 -32.58
C GLY A 304 -14.16 -35.79 -31.92
N SER A 305 -13.37 -34.71 -31.99
CA SER A 305 -12.05 -34.61 -31.34
C SER A 305 -12.12 -34.66 -29.81
N MET A 306 -13.28 -34.26 -29.24
CA MET A 306 -13.57 -34.29 -27.81
C MET A 306 -13.82 -35.70 -27.27
N SER A 307 -13.80 -36.75 -28.10
CA SER A 307 -14.08 -38.12 -27.67
C SER A 307 -13.12 -38.63 -26.58
N GLY A 308 -13.59 -39.62 -25.82
CA GLY A 308 -12.83 -40.22 -24.72
C GLY A 308 -12.73 -39.30 -23.50
N LYS A 309 -11.51 -39.10 -22.99
CA LYS A 309 -11.31 -38.41 -21.70
C LYS A 309 -11.68 -36.91 -21.73
N LYS A 310 -11.62 -36.26 -22.90
CA LYS A 310 -11.84 -34.81 -23.01
C LYS A 310 -13.30 -34.43 -22.79
N ILE A 311 -14.25 -35.17 -23.38
CA ILE A 311 -15.68 -34.95 -23.14
C ILE A 311 -16.02 -35.25 -21.68
N GLU A 312 -15.45 -36.29 -21.06
CA GLU A 312 -15.65 -36.55 -19.63
C GLU A 312 -15.15 -35.41 -18.74
N GLN A 313 -13.99 -34.84 -19.07
CA GLN A 313 -13.46 -33.66 -18.38
C GLN A 313 -14.35 -32.43 -18.59
N ALA A 314 -14.85 -32.20 -19.80
CA ALA A 314 -15.77 -31.10 -20.11
C ALA A 314 -17.09 -31.22 -19.32
N ARG A 315 -17.66 -32.42 -19.24
CA ARG A 315 -18.83 -32.72 -18.41
C ARG A 315 -18.56 -32.47 -16.92
N GLY A 316 -17.39 -32.91 -16.44
CA GLY A 316 -16.94 -32.69 -15.06
C GLY A 316 -16.79 -31.21 -14.72
N ALA A 317 -16.15 -30.44 -15.60
CA ALA A 317 -15.99 -28.99 -15.45
C ALA A 317 -17.33 -28.27 -15.46
N LEU A 318 -18.21 -28.60 -16.41
CA LEU A 318 -19.57 -28.02 -16.47
C LEU A 318 -20.36 -28.31 -15.19
N ARG A 319 -20.34 -29.56 -14.69
CA ARG A 319 -20.98 -29.91 -13.43
C ARG A 319 -20.44 -29.11 -12.24
N TYR A 320 -19.13 -28.92 -12.17
CA TYR A 320 -18.50 -28.12 -11.13
C TYR A 320 -18.96 -26.66 -11.21
N PHE A 321 -18.96 -26.06 -12.39
CA PHE A 321 -19.44 -24.68 -12.59
C PHE A 321 -20.92 -24.52 -12.27
N LEU A 322 -21.77 -25.46 -12.69
CA LEU A 322 -23.20 -25.44 -12.35
C LEU A 322 -23.45 -25.57 -10.84
N GLY A 323 -22.51 -26.17 -10.10
CA GLY A 323 -22.57 -26.27 -8.63
C GLY A 323 -22.09 -25.01 -7.90
N SER A 324 -21.44 -24.07 -8.57
CA SER A 324 -20.89 -22.84 -7.98
C SER A 324 -21.68 -21.57 -8.33
N LEU A 325 -22.77 -21.69 -9.09
CA LEU A 325 -23.68 -20.59 -9.40
C LEU A 325 -24.44 -20.12 -8.15
N ASP A 326 -24.59 -18.80 -7.99
CA ASP A 326 -25.48 -18.17 -7.01
C ASP A 326 -26.91 -18.17 -7.57
N GLU A 327 -27.94 -18.24 -6.71
CA GLU A 327 -29.34 -18.23 -7.15
C GLU A 327 -29.72 -16.95 -7.90
N ARG A 328 -29.02 -15.85 -7.61
CA ARG A 328 -29.19 -14.62 -8.35
C ARG A 328 -28.67 -14.76 -9.76
N ASP A 329 -27.64 -15.54 -10.05
CA ASP A 329 -26.99 -15.65 -11.37
C ASP A 329 -27.96 -16.13 -12.46
N THR A 330 -27.70 -15.72 -13.69
CA THR A 330 -28.33 -16.30 -14.88
C THR A 330 -27.29 -17.07 -15.69
N PHE A 331 -27.74 -18.11 -16.38
CA PHE A 331 -26.85 -18.93 -17.17
C PHE A 331 -27.55 -19.59 -18.36
N ASN A 332 -26.74 -20.08 -19.30
CA ASN A 332 -27.16 -21.00 -20.34
C ASN A 332 -26.03 -21.98 -20.67
N VAL A 333 -26.38 -23.12 -21.24
CA VAL A 333 -25.42 -24.11 -21.73
C VAL A 333 -25.63 -24.26 -23.23
N ILE A 334 -24.57 -24.11 -24.02
CA ILE A 334 -24.57 -24.14 -25.47
C ILE A 334 -23.55 -25.19 -25.93
N PRO A 335 -23.95 -26.47 -26.01
CA PRO A 335 -23.17 -27.46 -26.73
C PRO A 335 -23.09 -27.09 -28.21
N PHE A 336 -21.92 -27.26 -28.80
CA PHE A 336 -21.72 -27.06 -30.22
C PHE A 336 -20.85 -28.14 -30.84
N ALA A 337 -21.23 -28.53 -32.05
CA ALA A 337 -20.42 -29.33 -32.96
C ALA A 337 -20.62 -28.76 -34.37
N THR A 338 -21.28 -29.47 -35.28
CA THR A 338 -21.70 -28.92 -36.58
C THR A 338 -22.70 -27.76 -36.43
N ASP A 339 -23.58 -27.86 -35.42
CA ASP A 339 -24.52 -26.81 -35.01
C ASP A 339 -24.27 -26.43 -33.55
N ALA A 340 -24.71 -25.23 -33.14
CA ALA A 340 -24.74 -24.80 -31.73
C ALA A 340 -26.18 -24.76 -31.21
N ARG A 341 -26.48 -25.51 -30.14
CA ARG A 341 -27.85 -25.67 -29.63
C ARG A 341 -27.96 -25.25 -28.17
N PRO A 342 -28.40 -24.01 -27.88
CA PRO A 342 -28.54 -23.57 -26.50
C PRO A 342 -29.66 -24.35 -25.77
N LEU A 343 -29.41 -24.71 -24.52
CA LEU A 343 -30.37 -25.40 -23.64
C LEU A 343 -31.66 -24.58 -23.46
N PHE A 344 -31.50 -23.27 -23.28
CA PHE A 344 -32.60 -22.32 -23.15
C PHE A 344 -32.60 -21.33 -24.31
N PRO A 345 -33.77 -20.83 -24.75
CA PRO A 345 -33.86 -19.78 -25.77
C PRO A 345 -33.06 -18.52 -25.43
N ALA A 346 -32.94 -18.19 -24.13
CA ALA A 346 -32.17 -17.10 -23.54
C ALA A 346 -31.66 -17.53 -22.14
N PRO A 347 -30.59 -16.91 -21.59
CA PRO A 347 -30.13 -17.20 -20.23
C PRO A 347 -31.25 -17.14 -19.19
N ARG A 348 -31.24 -18.10 -18.25
CA ARG A 348 -32.25 -18.25 -17.20
C ARG A 348 -31.61 -18.21 -15.82
N MET A 349 -32.37 -17.80 -14.81
CA MET A 349 -31.91 -17.84 -13.42
C MET A 349 -31.44 -19.23 -13.01
N ALA A 350 -30.38 -19.29 -12.19
CA ALA A 350 -29.79 -20.49 -11.63
C ALA A 350 -30.63 -21.12 -10.51
N THR A 351 -31.94 -21.31 -10.76
CA THR A 351 -32.83 -22.04 -9.85
C THR A 351 -32.46 -23.52 -9.82
N ALA A 352 -32.76 -24.21 -8.73
CA ALA A 352 -32.53 -25.65 -8.59
C ALA A 352 -33.10 -26.46 -9.77
N GLN A 353 -34.26 -26.06 -10.30
CA GLN A 353 -34.89 -26.68 -11.47
C GLN A 353 -34.07 -26.49 -12.75
N ASN A 354 -33.64 -25.25 -13.05
CA ASN A 354 -32.87 -24.96 -14.26
C ASN A 354 -31.48 -25.59 -14.21
N VAL A 355 -30.84 -25.56 -13.03
CA VAL A 355 -29.56 -26.23 -12.79
C VAL A 355 -29.69 -27.76 -12.94
N GLY A 356 -30.81 -28.35 -12.48
CA GLY A 356 -31.12 -29.77 -12.70
C GLY A 356 -31.17 -30.13 -14.19
N ARG A 357 -31.93 -29.38 -15.00
CA ARG A 357 -32.01 -29.57 -16.46
C ARG A 357 -30.65 -29.46 -17.15
N ALA A 358 -29.82 -28.53 -16.69
CA ALA A 358 -28.47 -28.34 -17.23
C ALA A 358 -27.51 -29.50 -16.87
N ARG A 359 -27.68 -30.08 -15.67
CA ARG A 359 -26.92 -31.29 -15.27
C ARG A 359 -27.33 -32.52 -16.07
N GLU A 360 -28.62 -32.67 -16.38
CA GLU A 360 -29.12 -33.73 -17.26
C GLU A 360 -28.54 -33.60 -18.68
N LEU A 361 -28.56 -32.38 -19.25
CA LEU A 361 -27.91 -32.10 -20.53
C LEU A 361 -26.42 -32.45 -20.46
N ALA A 362 -25.72 -32.01 -19.42
CA ALA A 362 -24.29 -32.27 -19.22
C ALA A 362 -23.99 -33.78 -19.20
N ALA A 363 -24.81 -34.59 -18.53
CA ALA A 363 -24.65 -36.04 -18.50
C ALA A 363 -24.82 -36.69 -19.88
N GLY A 364 -25.68 -36.11 -20.73
CA GLY A 364 -25.97 -36.60 -22.08
C GLY A 364 -25.07 -36.08 -23.20
N LEU A 365 -24.06 -35.25 -22.92
CA LEU A 365 -23.20 -34.66 -23.97
C LEU A 365 -22.30 -35.70 -24.62
N GLU A 366 -22.44 -35.96 -25.91
CA GLU A 366 -21.58 -36.92 -26.62
C GLU A 366 -20.73 -36.24 -27.69
N ALA A 367 -19.50 -36.70 -27.85
CA ALA A 367 -18.55 -36.17 -28.82
C ALA A 367 -18.86 -36.70 -30.23
N ARG A 368 -19.52 -35.89 -31.07
CA ARG A 368 -19.91 -36.21 -32.45
C ARG A 368 -19.98 -34.94 -33.31
N GLY A 369 -19.65 -35.05 -34.60
CA GLY A 369 -19.78 -33.96 -35.58
C GLY A 369 -18.51 -33.09 -35.74
N GLY A 370 -18.64 -32.02 -36.52
CA GLY A 370 -17.57 -31.04 -36.78
C GLY A 370 -17.45 -29.96 -35.70
N THR A 371 -16.74 -28.87 -35.97
CA THR A 371 -16.44 -27.81 -35.00
C THR A 371 -16.81 -26.43 -35.55
N ASN A 372 -18.05 -26.00 -35.33
CA ASN A 372 -18.61 -24.71 -35.80
C ASN A 372 -18.54 -23.64 -34.69
N ILE A 373 -17.34 -23.06 -34.54
CA ILE A 373 -17.07 -22.03 -33.53
C ILE A 373 -17.86 -20.74 -33.80
N ALA A 374 -18.05 -20.38 -35.07
CA ALA A 374 -18.76 -19.16 -35.46
C ALA A 374 -20.23 -19.19 -35.01
N ALA A 375 -20.93 -20.31 -35.24
CA ALA A 375 -22.31 -20.49 -34.76
C ALA A 375 -22.38 -20.47 -33.23
N ALA A 376 -21.41 -21.09 -32.56
CA ALA A 376 -21.36 -21.16 -31.09
C ALA A 376 -21.18 -19.78 -30.44
N LEU A 377 -20.23 -18.98 -30.92
CA LEU A 377 -20.01 -17.62 -30.43
C LEU A 377 -21.18 -16.70 -30.79
N THR A 378 -21.76 -16.83 -31.98
CA THR A 378 -22.94 -16.06 -32.39
C THR A 378 -24.12 -16.35 -31.48
N ALA A 379 -24.38 -17.63 -31.17
CA ALA A 379 -25.44 -18.04 -30.25
C ALA A 379 -25.23 -17.49 -28.82
N ALA A 380 -23.99 -17.45 -28.34
CA ALA A 380 -23.66 -16.92 -27.02
C ALA A 380 -23.78 -15.39 -26.94
N LEU A 381 -23.32 -14.68 -27.97
CA LEU A 381 -23.24 -13.21 -27.97
C LEU A 381 -24.57 -12.53 -28.34
N GLN A 382 -25.29 -13.02 -29.36
CA GLN A 382 -26.55 -12.39 -29.80
C GLN A 382 -27.66 -12.47 -28.76
N LYS A 383 -27.71 -13.59 -28.02
CA LYS A 383 -28.76 -13.86 -27.03
C LYS A 383 -28.48 -13.26 -25.65
N SER A 384 -27.31 -12.66 -25.48
CA SER A 384 -26.96 -11.87 -24.30
C SER A 384 -27.52 -10.44 -24.39
N SER A 385 -28.03 -10.00 -25.54
CA SER A 385 -28.47 -8.62 -25.80
C SER A 385 -29.89 -8.26 -25.33
N GLY A 386 -30.54 -9.11 -24.53
CA GLY A 386 -31.83 -8.79 -23.91
C GLY A 386 -31.71 -7.62 -22.92
N THR A 387 -32.65 -6.68 -22.98
CA THR A 387 -32.72 -5.44 -22.18
C THR A 387 -32.87 -5.64 -20.67
N ASP A 388 -33.11 -6.87 -20.20
CA ASP A 388 -33.39 -7.17 -18.79
C ASP A 388 -32.12 -7.47 -17.95
N ASP A 389 -30.93 -7.32 -18.54
CA ASP A 389 -29.67 -7.86 -17.98
C ASP A 389 -28.54 -6.82 -17.91
N VAL A 390 -28.90 -5.57 -17.55
CA VAL A 390 -27.97 -4.41 -17.48
C VAL A 390 -27.15 -4.40 -16.20
N ASP A 391 -27.65 -5.03 -15.13
CA ASP A 391 -27.03 -5.06 -13.80
C ASP A 391 -26.14 -6.29 -13.56
N ARG A 392 -25.85 -7.07 -14.61
CA ARG A 392 -25.06 -8.31 -14.49
C ARG A 392 -23.74 -8.27 -15.21
N VAL A 393 -22.74 -8.87 -14.59
CA VAL A 393 -21.46 -9.12 -15.27
C VAL A 393 -21.66 -10.26 -16.27
N ARG A 394 -21.55 -9.95 -17.56
CA ARG A 394 -21.69 -10.93 -18.64
C ARG A 394 -20.38 -11.66 -18.89
N MET A 395 -20.44 -12.98 -18.94
CA MET A 395 -19.29 -13.86 -19.12
C MET A 395 -19.63 -14.96 -20.12
N THR A 396 -18.73 -15.20 -21.07
CA THR A 396 -18.78 -16.37 -21.95
C THR A 396 -17.62 -17.28 -21.60
N VAL A 397 -17.93 -18.51 -21.22
CA VAL A 397 -16.94 -19.54 -20.90
C VAL A 397 -16.92 -20.53 -22.06
N PHE A 398 -15.89 -20.45 -22.91
CA PHE A 398 -15.77 -21.23 -24.13
C PHE A 398 -14.75 -22.35 -23.95
N LEU A 399 -15.18 -23.61 -24.12
CA LEU A 399 -14.35 -24.81 -23.99
C LEU A 399 -14.30 -25.54 -25.35
N THR A 400 -13.10 -25.70 -25.92
CA THR A 400 -12.84 -26.45 -27.17
C THR A 400 -11.48 -27.13 -27.12
N ASP A 401 -11.29 -28.19 -27.89
CA ASP A 401 -10.00 -28.86 -28.08
C ASP A 401 -9.47 -28.80 -29.53
N GLY A 402 -10.16 -28.07 -30.42
CA GLY A 402 -9.91 -28.12 -31.86
C GLY A 402 -9.91 -26.76 -32.57
N LEU A 403 -9.34 -26.75 -33.76
CA LEU A 403 -9.45 -25.65 -34.73
C LEU A 403 -10.82 -25.74 -35.44
N PRO A 404 -11.41 -24.63 -35.92
CA PRO A 404 -12.68 -24.65 -36.64
C PRO A 404 -12.59 -25.50 -37.90
N THR A 405 -13.56 -26.39 -38.12
CA THR A 405 -13.55 -27.35 -39.24
C THR A 405 -14.75 -27.19 -40.19
N VAL A 406 -15.69 -26.29 -39.86
CA VAL A 406 -16.92 -26.03 -40.62
C VAL A 406 -17.27 -24.55 -40.61
#